data_AF-A0A562M717-F1
#
_entry.id   AF-A0A562M717-F1
#
_cell.length_a   1.000
_cell.length_b   1.000
_cell.length_c   1.000
_cell.angle_alpha   90.00
_cell.angle_beta   90.00
_cell.angle_gamma   90.00
#
_symmetry.space_group_name_H-M   'P 1'
#
loop_
_entity.id
_entity.type
_entity.pdbx_description
1 polymer ?
#
loop_
_entity_poly.entity_id
_entity_poly.type
_entity_poly.pdbx_seq_one_letter_code
_entity_poly.pdbx_strand_id
1 'polypeptide(L)'
;MKLNSVVSDGLNSGEEFISIKSLLNHLGFKPLESNEKESFYSNIFISNSLKPKSFRLDHALDVWFDKSIGKGGNIIDFGKLYWPNLELHALHEKLSSFSDKKEYHYMFPLNEKSRRKRRPVKLPHYQIERIRQLGITSEVSAFLQEAGLWEIADSNLVEVHYYVRDEKGKRRDFCAAGWPNENGGWEVYAKNFKSCIGSKGMSIFQASTRNITIFQEFTDYLKNRDKLYALYSSILVLNSPKFLSAAIKRVSKYKNITFYIDEKREGYEDAKLQVQSTLQNCIIQPL
;
A
#
# COMPACT_ATOMS: atom_id res chain seq x y z
N MET A 1 -37.17 -0.26 -17.62
CA MET A 1 -36.96 -1.36 -16.64
C MET A 1 -36.12 -0.81 -15.51
N LYS A 2 -36.75 -0.57 -14.34
CA LYS A 2 -36.48 -1.26 -13.05
C LYS A 2 -35.08 -0.93 -12.49
N LEU A 3 -34.87 -0.44 -11.27
CA LEU A 3 -35.74 -0.23 -10.11
C LEU A 3 -34.96 0.62 -9.09
N ASN A 4 -35.62 1.64 -8.56
CA ASN A 4 -35.55 2.25 -7.22
C ASN A 4 -34.30 2.03 -6.35
N SER A 5 -33.58 3.12 -6.07
CA SER A 5 -32.81 3.30 -4.84
C SER A 5 -33.74 3.60 -3.68
N VAL A 6 -33.78 2.70 -2.72
CA VAL A 6 -34.44 2.84 -1.42
C VAL A 6 -33.61 3.78 -0.56
N VAL A 7 -34.26 4.87 -0.14
CA VAL A 7 -34.19 5.60 1.13
C VAL A 7 -32.98 5.31 2.03
N SER A 8 -32.22 6.36 2.33
CA SER A 8 -31.65 6.57 3.66
C SER A 8 -32.03 7.97 4.13
N ASP A 9 -33.11 8.02 4.90
CA ASP A 9 -33.58 9.19 5.63
C ASP A 9 -32.55 9.66 6.67
N GLY A 10 -32.55 10.96 6.90
CA GLY A 10 -32.57 11.51 8.24
C GLY A 10 -31.23 11.90 8.86
N LEU A 11 -30.82 13.15 8.63
CA LEU A 11 -30.64 14.14 9.70
C LEU A 11 -30.37 15.50 9.08
N ASN A 12 -31.45 16.18 8.72
CA ASN A 12 -31.48 17.61 8.49
C ASN A 12 -31.93 18.23 9.82
N SER A 13 -30.97 18.66 10.65
CA SER A 13 -31.22 19.61 11.74
C SER A 13 -30.25 20.77 11.52
N GLY A 14 -30.78 21.87 11.00
CA GLY A 14 -30.04 23.10 10.70
C GLY A 14 -29.59 23.83 11.95
N GLU A 15 -28.53 23.33 12.57
CA GLU A 15 -27.62 24.14 13.38
C GLU A 15 -26.48 24.55 12.44
N GLU A 16 -26.57 25.74 11.85
CA GLU A 16 -25.46 26.33 11.07
C GLU A 16 -24.33 26.69 12.03
N PHE A 17 -23.51 25.71 12.38
CA PHE A 17 -22.21 25.99 12.99
C PHE A 17 -21.33 26.70 11.97
N ILE A 18 -20.44 27.57 12.46
CA ILE A 18 -19.39 28.14 11.63
C ILE A 18 -18.57 27.04 10.97
N SER A 19 -17.98 27.33 9.82
CA SER A 19 -17.01 26.43 9.22
C SER A 19 -15.81 26.22 10.15
N ILE A 20 -15.19 25.03 10.11
CA ILE A 20 -13.96 24.74 10.85
C ILE A 20 -12.88 25.77 10.49
N LYS A 21 -12.86 26.21 9.23
CA LYS A 21 -11.99 27.29 8.75
C LYS A 21 -12.14 28.56 9.59
N SER A 22 -13.37 29.01 9.82
CA SER A 22 -13.67 30.20 10.61
C SER A 22 -13.36 29.98 12.08
N LEU A 23 -13.63 28.78 12.60
CA LEU A 23 -13.31 28.40 13.98
C LEU A 23 -11.81 28.47 14.23
N LEU A 24 -11.00 27.86 13.37
CA LEU A 24 -9.54 27.88 13.49
C LEU A 24 -8.99 29.31 13.47
N ASN A 25 -9.57 30.18 12.65
CA ASN A 25 -9.19 31.58 12.62
C ASN A 25 -9.57 32.32 13.91
N HIS A 26 -10.76 32.07 14.47
CA HIS A 26 -11.16 32.60 15.78
C HIS A 26 -10.25 32.13 16.92
N LEU A 27 -9.74 30.90 16.82
CA LEU A 27 -8.75 30.34 17.76
C LEU A 27 -7.33 30.88 17.53
N GLY A 28 -7.12 31.72 16.51
CA GLY A 28 -5.84 32.36 16.21
C GLY A 28 -4.91 31.53 15.32
N PHE A 29 -5.37 30.39 14.79
CA PHE A 29 -4.56 29.56 13.89
C PHE A 29 -4.52 30.14 12.48
N LYS A 30 -3.30 30.24 11.94
CA LYS A 30 -3.05 30.64 10.56
C LYS A 30 -2.53 29.44 9.76
N PRO A 31 -3.03 29.22 8.53
CA PRO A 31 -2.57 28.13 7.70
C PRO A 31 -1.15 28.42 7.24
N LEU A 32 -0.33 27.37 7.20
CA LEU A 32 1.00 27.43 6.59
C LEU A 32 0.91 27.41 5.06
N GLU A 33 -0.08 26.69 4.54
CA GLU A 33 -0.37 26.60 3.11
C GLU A 33 -1.88 26.48 2.98
N SER A 34 -2.48 27.26 2.08
CA SER A 34 -3.91 27.24 1.83
C SER A 34 -4.15 27.46 0.34
N ASN A 35 -5.08 26.72 -0.23
CA ASN A 35 -5.58 26.89 -1.59
C ASN A 35 -7.12 26.79 -1.58
N GLU A 36 -7.76 26.90 -2.75
CA GLU A 36 -9.24 26.88 -2.85
C GLU A 36 -9.88 25.61 -2.27
N LYS A 37 -9.17 24.48 -2.28
CA LYS A 37 -9.70 23.18 -1.86
C LYS A 37 -9.34 22.84 -0.42
N GLU A 38 -8.11 23.16 0.00
CA GLU A 38 -7.57 22.66 1.26
C GLU A 38 -6.62 23.64 1.93
N SER A 39 -6.62 23.60 3.27
CA SER A 39 -5.66 24.29 4.13
C SER A 39 -4.84 23.31 4.96
N PHE A 40 -3.58 23.64 5.18
CA PHE A 40 -2.65 22.92 6.04
C PHE A 40 -2.23 23.80 7.21
N TYR A 41 -2.32 23.24 8.41
CA TYR A 41 -1.93 23.85 9.68
C TYR A 41 -0.92 22.95 10.39
N SER A 42 -0.25 23.50 11.41
CA SER A 42 0.67 22.75 12.26
C SER A 42 0.25 22.86 13.70
N ASN A 43 0.46 21.79 14.46
CA ASN A 43 0.39 21.80 15.92
C ASN A 43 -0.97 22.27 16.48
N ILE A 44 -2.08 21.90 15.83
CA ILE A 44 -3.43 22.25 16.34
C ILE A 44 -3.72 21.56 17.68
N PHE A 45 -3.35 20.27 17.81
CA PHE A 45 -3.58 19.49 19.04
C PHE A 45 -2.32 19.15 19.85
N ILE A 46 -1.14 19.18 19.24
CA ILE A 46 0.13 18.82 19.90
C ILE A 46 1.07 20.02 19.91
N SER A 47 1.42 20.52 21.10
CA SER A 47 2.36 21.64 21.30
C SER A 47 3.81 21.21 21.49
N ASN A 48 4.06 19.97 21.92
CA ASN A 48 5.38 19.52 22.39
C ASN A 48 6.38 19.14 21.27
N SER A 49 5.97 19.14 20.01
CA SER A 49 6.86 18.86 18.86
C SER A 49 6.38 19.60 17.60
N LEU A 50 7.25 20.34 16.91
CA LEU A 50 6.91 20.99 15.65
C LEU A 50 6.73 19.94 14.53
N LYS A 51 5.47 19.67 14.17
CA LYS A 51 5.14 18.81 13.02
C LYS A 51 4.52 19.67 11.91
N PRO A 52 5.32 20.13 10.93
CA PRO A 52 4.80 20.98 9.87
C PRO A 52 3.73 20.24 9.06
N LYS A 53 2.61 20.92 8.76
CA LYS A 53 1.48 20.39 7.96
C LYS A 53 0.86 19.11 8.53
N SER A 54 0.81 18.98 9.86
CA SER A 54 0.19 17.83 10.52
C SER A 54 -1.32 17.78 10.33
N PHE A 55 -1.96 18.95 10.25
CA PHE A 55 -3.40 19.12 10.18
C PHE A 55 -3.81 19.58 8.78
N ARG A 56 -4.80 18.92 8.19
CA ARG A 56 -5.39 19.22 6.89
C ARG A 56 -6.89 19.50 7.05
N LEU A 57 -7.36 20.57 6.43
CA LEU A 57 -8.77 20.93 6.34
C LEU A 57 -9.20 20.90 4.87
N ASP A 58 -10.26 20.15 4.57
CA ASP A 58 -10.94 20.17 3.27
C ASP A 58 -12.05 21.22 3.32
N HIS A 59 -12.01 22.20 2.41
CA HIS A 59 -12.96 23.32 2.38
C HIS A 59 -14.31 22.96 1.76
N ALA A 60 -14.36 21.95 0.90
CA ALA A 60 -15.61 21.55 0.25
C ALA A 60 -16.46 20.66 1.16
N LEU A 61 -15.78 19.81 1.94
CA LEU A 61 -16.44 18.89 2.88
C LEU A 61 -16.56 19.47 4.30
N ASP A 62 -15.85 20.55 4.61
CA ASP A 62 -15.65 21.09 5.96
C ASP A 62 -15.31 19.98 6.98
N VAL A 63 -14.29 19.19 6.63
CA VAL A 63 -13.78 18.07 7.43
C VAL A 63 -12.28 18.24 7.62
N TRP A 64 -11.81 17.92 8.81
CA TRP A 64 -10.40 17.97 9.15
C TRP A 64 -9.80 16.59 9.39
N PHE A 65 -8.48 16.49 9.21
CA PHE A 65 -7.68 15.33 9.60
C PHE A 65 -6.31 15.78 10.11
N ASP A 66 -5.92 15.28 11.29
CA ASP A 66 -4.58 15.50 11.85
C ASP A 66 -3.80 14.18 11.90
N LYS A 67 -2.76 14.11 11.07
CA LYS A 67 -1.87 12.94 10.96
C LYS A 67 -1.10 12.67 12.26
N SER A 68 -0.86 13.68 13.09
CA SER A 68 -0.07 13.54 14.30
C SER A 68 -0.79 12.74 15.39
N ILE A 69 -2.12 12.76 15.40
CA ILE A 69 -2.99 12.01 16.31
C ILE A 69 -3.81 10.92 15.60
N GLY A 70 -3.77 10.87 14.26
CA GLY A 70 -4.50 9.90 13.46
C GLY A 70 -6.02 10.04 13.53
N LYS A 71 -6.51 11.25 13.83
CA LYS A 71 -7.95 11.54 14.00
C LYS A 71 -8.39 12.60 13.00
N GLY A 72 -9.70 12.62 12.72
CA GLY A 72 -10.35 13.59 11.88
C GLY A 72 -11.86 13.54 12.08
N GLY A 73 -12.57 14.49 11.49
CA GLY A 73 -14.03 14.56 11.61
C GLY A 73 -14.60 15.93 11.29
N ASN A 74 -15.82 16.16 11.73
CA ASN A 74 -16.51 17.44 11.57
C ASN A 74 -16.14 18.42 12.71
N ILE A 75 -16.83 19.56 12.78
CA ILE A 75 -16.60 20.59 13.80
C ILE A 75 -16.87 20.12 15.24
N ILE A 76 -17.81 19.19 15.44
CA ILE A 76 -18.09 18.60 16.75
C ILE A 76 -16.94 17.69 17.18
N ASP A 77 -16.43 16.87 16.26
CA ASP A 77 -15.27 16.01 16.51
C ASP A 77 -14.01 16.84 16.81
N PHE A 78 -13.85 17.96 16.13
CA PHE A 78 -12.83 18.96 16.44
C PHE A 78 -12.99 19.47 17.88
N GLY A 79 -14.20 19.95 18.22
CA GLY A 79 -14.53 20.54 19.50
C GLY A 79 -14.28 19.60 20.68
N LYS A 80 -14.67 18.32 20.55
CA LYS A 80 -14.41 17.29 21.56
C LYS A 80 -12.93 17.07 21.84
N LEU A 81 -12.09 17.17 20.81
CA LEU A 81 -10.65 16.98 20.96
C LEU A 81 -9.95 18.25 21.44
N TYR A 82 -10.44 19.42 21.05
CA TYR A 82 -9.85 20.71 21.43
C TYR A 82 -10.27 21.17 22.84
N TRP A 83 -11.49 20.81 23.26
CA TRP A 83 -12.02 21.07 24.60
C TRP A 83 -12.55 19.79 25.26
N PRO A 84 -11.65 18.88 25.70
CA PRO A 84 -12.05 17.58 26.23
C PRO A 84 -12.85 17.65 27.54
N ASN A 85 -12.79 18.79 28.25
CA ASN A 85 -13.45 18.99 29.53
C ASN A 85 -14.89 19.56 29.42
N LEU A 86 -15.40 19.76 28.20
CA LEU A 86 -16.75 20.28 27.99
C LEU A 86 -17.73 19.13 27.68
N GLU A 87 -18.88 19.15 28.35
CA GLU A 87 -20.00 18.31 27.96
C GLU A 87 -20.61 18.77 26.63
N LEU A 88 -21.32 17.87 25.94
CA LEU A 88 -21.86 18.12 24.59
C LEU A 88 -22.68 19.41 24.51
N HIS A 89 -23.56 19.67 25.49
CA HIS A 89 -24.40 20.87 25.47
C HIS A 89 -23.57 22.16 25.55
N ALA A 90 -22.62 22.23 26.49
CA ALA A 90 -21.71 23.37 26.62
C ALA A 90 -20.78 23.52 25.41
N LEU A 91 -20.43 22.41 24.74
CA LEU A 91 -19.67 22.46 23.49
C LEU A 91 -20.48 23.09 22.35
N HIS A 92 -21.76 22.72 22.21
CA HIS A 92 -22.66 23.32 21.22
C HIS A 92 -22.80 24.83 21.46
N GLU A 93 -23.09 25.26 22.70
CA GLU A 93 -23.15 26.68 23.06
C GLU A 93 -21.86 27.42 22.73
N LYS A 94 -20.71 26.80 23.03
CA LYS A 94 -19.40 27.39 22.75
C LYS A 94 -19.14 27.53 21.25
N LEU A 95 -19.48 26.53 20.44
CA LEU A 95 -19.36 26.59 18.99
C LEU A 95 -20.31 27.64 18.39
N SER A 96 -21.54 27.69 18.87
CA SER A 96 -22.53 28.69 18.46
C SER A 96 -22.13 30.11 18.85
N SER A 97 -21.38 30.30 19.93
CA SER A 97 -20.88 31.63 20.34
C SER A 97 -19.92 32.27 19.32
N PHE A 98 -19.36 31.47 18.40
CA PHE A 98 -18.54 31.97 17.30
C PHE A 98 -19.34 32.26 16.02
N SER A 99 -20.64 31.94 15.98
CA SER A 99 -21.50 32.04 14.79
C SER A 99 -21.84 33.45 14.34
N ASP A 100 -21.82 34.43 15.25
CA ASP A 100 -22.22 35.81 14.96
C ASP A 100 -21.17 36.66 14.24
N LYS A 101 -20.01 36.10 13.86
CA LYS A 101 -18.88 36.87 13.34
C LYS A 101 -18.50 36.39 11.94
N LYS A 102 -18.77 37.28 10.98
CA LYS A 102 -18.35 37.30 9.55
C LYS A 102 -17.45 36.13 9.14
N GLU A 103 -17.93 35.36 8.17
CA GLU A 103 -17.19 34.24 7.58
C GLU A 103 -15.78 34.67 7.12
N TYR A 104 -14.77 33.92 7.54
CA TYR A 104 -13.38 34.24 7.22
C TYR A 104 -12.98 33.65 5.86
N HIS A 105 -12.73 34.53 4.89
CA HIS A 105 -12.16 34.16 3.60
C HIS A 105 -10.65 34.49 3.57
N TYR A 106 -9.81 33.48 3.30
CA TYR A 106 -8.41 33.74 2.94
C TYR A 106 -8.37 34.38 1.55
N MET A 107 -7.64 35.49 1.39
CA MET A 107 -7.25 35.98 0.08
C MET A 107 -6.05 35.17 -0.40
N PHE A 108 -6.25 34.36 -1.44
CA PHE A 108 -5.18 33.54 -2.00
C PHE A 108 -4.34 34.38 -2.97
N PRO A 109 -3.01 34.51 -2.78
CA PRO A 109 -2.16 34.80 -3.93
C PRO A 109 -2.26 33.62 -4.89
N LEU A 110 -2.66 33.88 -6.13
CA LEU A 110 -2.70 32.93 -7.24
C LEU A 110 -1.28 32.46 -7.58
N ASN A 111 -0.68 31.64 -6.73
CA ASN A 111 0.41 30.78 -7.12
C ASN A 111 -0.21 29.50 -7.67
N GLU A 112 -0.73 29.60 -8.89
CA GLU A 112 -0.94 28.44 -9.77
C GLU A 112 0.44 27.83 -10.09
N LYS A 113 1.08 27.20 -9.10
CA LYS A 113 2.05 26.17 -9.43
C LYS A 113 1.23 25.05 -10.04
N SER A 114 1.13 25.07 -11.37
CA SER A 114 0.52 24.00 -12.17
C SER A 114 0.93 22.68 -11.53
N ARG A 115 -0.04 21.99 -10.90
CA ARG A 115 0.20 20.64 -10.42
C ARG A 115 0.72 19.89 -11.63
N ARG A 116 1.96 19.39 -11.59
CA ARG A 116 2.49 18.52 -12.65
C ARG A 116 1.40 17.47 -12.88
N LYS A 117 0.75 17.50 -14.05
CA LYS A 117 -0.21 16.46 -14.43
C LYS A 117 0.49 15.14 -14.14
N ARG A 118 -0.08 14.32 -13.25
CA ARG A 118 0.43 12.97 -13.01
C ARG A 118 0.41 12.30 -14.37
N ARG A 119 1.56 12.22 -15.03
CA ARG A 119 1.69 11.41 -16.23
C ARG A 119 1.41 9.99 -15.76
N PRO A 120 0.54 9.22 -16.44
CA PRO A 120 0.41 7.81 -16.14
C PRO A 120 1.83 7.23 -16.15
N VAL A 121 2.14 6.43 -15.13
CA VAL A 121 3.41 5.70 -15.09
C VAL A 121 3.44 4.85 -16.36
N LYS A 122 4.21 5.27 -17.35
CA LYS A 122 4.47 4.46 -18.54
C LYS A 122 5.26 3.26 -18.04
N LEU A 123 4.58 2.14 -17.84
CA LEU A 123 5.24 0.88 -17.55
C LEU A 123 6.14 0.60 -18.76
N PRO A 124 7.47 0.51 -18.58
CA PRO A 124 8.36 0.17 -19.70
C PRO A 124 7.91 -1.17 -20.29
N HIS A 125 7.70 -1.18 -21.61
CA HIS A 125 7.39 -2.40 -22.32
C HIS A 125 8.66 -3.23 -22.43
N TYR A 126 8.79 -4.20 -21.52
CA TYR A 126 9.89 -5.16 -21.52
C TYR A 126 9.61 -6.24 -22.56
N GLN A 127 10.61 -6.59 -23.36
CA GLN A 127 10.57 -7.72 -24.27
C GLN A 127 11.68 -8.71 -23.91
N ILE A 128 11.30 -9.97 -23.71
CA ILE A 128 12.24 -11.05 -23.42
C ILE A 128 12.96 -11.40 -24.73
N GLU A 129 14.28 -11.33 -24.72
CA GLU A 129 15.12 -11.75 -25.85
C GLU A 129 15.46 -13.23 -25.75
N ARG A 130 15.89 -13.68 -24.56
CA ARG A 130 16.31 -15.07 -24.33
C ARG A 130 16.33 -15.41 -22.85
N ILE A 131 16.20 -16.70 -22.56
CA ILE A 131 16.31 -17.27 -21.22
C ILE A 131 17.44 -18.30 -21.24
N ARG A 132 18.27 -18.31 -20.20
CA ARG A 132 19.47 -19.15 -20.10
C ARG A 132 19.64 -19.71 -18.70
N GLN A 133 20.40 -20.80 -18.56
CA GLN A 133 20.81 -21.28 -17.24
C GLN A 133 21.73 -20.26 -16.54
N LEU A 134 21.72 -20.28 -15.20
CA LEU A 134 22.61 -19.47 -14.37
C LEU A 134 24.08 -19.79 -14.64
N GLY A 135 24.94 -18.77 -14.52
CA GLY A 135 26.39 -18.91 -14.59
C GLY A 135 27.03 -18.51 -15.91
N ILE A 136 26.23 -18.05 -16.88
CA ILE A 136 26.73 -17.59 -18.16
C ILE A 136 27.09 -16.10 -18.08
N THR A 137 26.30 -15.32 -17.35
CA THR A 137 26.51 -13.88 -17.19
C THR A 137 27.16 -13.61 -15.83
N SER A 138 28.39 -13.05 -15.86
CA SER A 138 29.16 -12.76 -14.65
C SER A 138 28.44 -11.79 -13.70
N GLU A 139 27.71 -10.82 -14.25
CA GLU A 139 26.98 -9.81 -13.49
C GLU A 139 25.85 -10.42 -12.64
N VAL A 140 25.06 -11.33 -13.23
CA VAL A 140 23.97 -12.04 -12.54
C VAL A 140 24.54 -12.97 -11.48
N SER A 141 25.62 -13.69 -11.83
CA SER A 141 26.29 -14.63 -10.92
C SER A 141 26.89 -13.93 -9.71
N ALA A 142 27.64 -12.84 -9.93
CA ALA A 142 28.23 -12.03 -8.87
C ALA A 142 27.15 -11.41 -7.97
N PHE A 143 26.05 -10.94 -8.55
CA PHE A 143 24.92 -10.43 -7.77
C PHE A 143 24.29 -11.51 -6.89
N LEU A 144 24.03 -12.71 -7.42
CA LEU A 144 23.45 -13.80 -6.64
C LEU A 144 24.40 -14.26 -5.52
N GLN A 145 25.71 -14.22 -5.74
CA GLN A 145 26.71 -14.50 -4.69
C GLN A 145 26.66 -13.43 -3.60
N GLU A 146 26.68 -12.14 -3.96
CA GLU A 146 26.56 -11.02 -3.02
C GLU A 146 25.25 -11.07 -2.22
N ALA A 147 24.16 -11.49 -2.85
CA ALA A 147 22.85 -11.67 -2.20
C ALA A 147 22.73 -12.95 -1.35
N GLY A 148 23.75 -13.82 -1.35
CA GLY A 148 23.72 -15.11 -0.67
C GLY A 148 22.70 -16.09 -1.25
N LEU A 149 22.33 -15.92 -2.52
CA LEU A 149 21.34 -16.74 -3.24
C LEU A 149 21.98 -17.75 -4.19
N TRP A 150 23.28 -17.63 -4.48
CA TRP A 150 23.96 -18.47 -5.46
C TRP A 150 23.99 -19.95 -5.07
N GLU A 151 24.47 -20.27 -3.87
CA GLU A 151 24.61 -21.66 -3.39
C GLU A 151 23.26 -22.36 -3.18
N ILE A 152 22.21 -21.58 -2.92
CA ILE A 152 20.84 -22.05 -2.68
C ILE A 152 19.93 -21.88 -3.91
N ALA A 153 20.51 -21.52 -5.05
CA ALA A 153 19.75 -21.31 -6.28
C ALA A 153 19.07 -22.63 -6.70
N ASP A 154 17.78 -22.54 -6.98
CA ASP A 154 17.03 -23.69 -7.49
C ASP A 154 17.17 -23.80 -9.02
N SER A 155 17.00 -25.00 -9.55
CA SER A 155 17.01 -25.28 -10.99
C SER A 155 16.01 -24.43 -11.81
N ASN A 156 14.95 -23.93 -11.17
CA ASN A 156 13.97 -23.05 -11.80
C ASN A 156 14.43 -21.58 -11.88
N LEU A 157 15.48 -21.19 -11.16
CA LEU A 157 16.05 -19.85 -11.26
C LEU A 157 16.97 -19.79 -12.49
N VAL A 158 16.69 -18.86 -13.39
CA VAL A 158 17.36 -18.74 -14.70
C VAL A 158 17.83 -17.32 -14.95
N GLU A 159 18.71 -17.11 -15.92
CA GLU A 159 19.06 -15.78 -16.43
C GLU A 159 18.03 -15.35 -17.47
N VAL A 160 17.33 -14.25 -17.21
CA VAL A 160 16.38 -13.65 -18.15
C VAL A 160 17.05 -12.43 -18.77
N HIS A 161 17.29 -12.50 -20.09
CA HIS A 161 17.76 -11.36 -20.87
C HIS A 161 16.56 -10.68 -21.53
N TYR A 162 16.40 -9.39 -21.29
CA TYR A 162 15.28 -8.62 -21.79
C TYR A 162 15.75 -7.22 -22.17
N TYR A 163 14.96 -6.54 -23.01
CA TYR A 163 15.26 -5.18 -23.40
C TYR A 163 14.06 -4.25 -23.25
N VAL A 164 14.36 -2.97 -23.15
CA VAL A 164 13.39 -1.88 -23.19
C VAL A 164 13.73 -0.97 -24.36
N ARG A 165 12.71 -0.54 -25.11
CA ARG A 165 12.86 0.53 -26.10
C ARG A 165 12.37 1.84 -25.49
N ASP A 166 13.24 2.84 -25.51
CA ASP A 166 12.92 4.19 -25.08
C ASP A 166 11.94 4.86 -26.07
N GLU A 167 11.38 6.01 -25.72
CA GLU A 167 10.44 6.76 -26.58
C GLU A 167 11.06 7.15 -27.94
N LYS A 168 12.39 7.25 -27.98
CA LYS A 168 13.18 7.51 -29.20
C LYS A 168 13.53 6.23 -29.98
N GLY A 169 12.98 5.08 -29.61
CA GLY A 169 13.26 3.78 -30.22
C GLY A 169 14.60 3.15 -29.83
N LYS A 170 15.40 3.81 -28.97
CA LYS A 170 16.70 3.27 -28.53
C LYS A 170 16.50 2.05 -27.63
N ARG A 171 17.07 0.92 -28.05
CA ARG A 171 17.09 -0.33 -27.29
C ARG A 171 18.11 -0.27 -26.16
N ARG A 172 17.71 -0.72 -24.98
CA ARG A 172 18.59 -0.95 -23.82
C ARG A 172 18.39 -2.39 -23.35
N ASP A 173 19.48 -3.13 -23.32
CA ASP A 173 19.49 -4.54 -22.93
C ASP A 173 19.81 -4.68 -21.45
N PHE A 174 19.19 -5.68 -20.82
CA PHE A 174 19.30 -5.98 -19.40
C PHE A 174 19.35 -7.50 -19.21
N CYS A 175 19.92 -7.91 -18.09
CA CYS A 175 19.88 -9.28 -17.61
C CYS A 175 19.55 -9.30 -16.11
N ALA A 176 18.84 -10.33 -15.66
CA ALA A 176 18.51 -10.52 -14.25
C ALA A 176 18.29 -12.00 -13.95
N ALA A 177 18.38 -12.38 -12.68
CA ALA A 177 17.89 -13.68 -12.23
C ALA A 177 16.36 -13.68 -12.30
N GLY A 178 15.75 -14.67 -12.92
CA GLY A 178 14.32 -14.75 -13.14
C GLY A 178 13.72 -16.02 -12.57
N TRP A 179 12.58 -15.87 -11.91
CA TRP A 179 11.76 -16.94 -11.38
C TRP A 179 10.45 -17.04 -12.17
N PRO A 180 10.06 -18.22 -12.68
CA PRO A 180 8.90 -18.34 -13.55
C PRO A 180 7.60 -18.20 -12.77
N ASN A 181 6.56 -17.66 -13.41
CA ASN A 181 5.21 -17.63 -12.87
C ASN A 181 4.21 -18.35 -13.79
N GLU A 182 3.01 -18.64 -13.27
CA GLU A 182 1.99 -19.44 -13.96
C GLU A 182 1.37 -18.74 -15.19
N ASN A 183 1.55 -17.43 -15.31
CA ASN A 183 1.05 -16.63 -16.43
C ASN A 183 2.09 -16.48 -17.56
N GLY A 184 3.19 -17.24 -17.50
CA GLY A 184 4.29 -17.18 -18.48
C GLY A 184 5.19 -15.94 -18.33
N GLY A 185 5.03 -15.18 -17.24
CA GLY A 185 5.93 -14.10 -16.86
C GLY A 185 7.07 -14.56 -15.95
N TRP A 186 7.97 -13.62 -15.64
CA TRP A 186 9.16 -13.86 -14.84
C TRP A 186 9.29 -12.81 -13.74
N GLU A 187 9.35 -13.23 -12.49
CA GLU A 187 9.78 -12.37 -11.39
C GLU A 187 11.29 -12.23 -11.45
N VAL A 188 11.78 -11.03 -11.75
CA VAL A 188 13.19 -10.74 -11.95
C VAL A 188 13.81 -10.03 -10.75
N TYR A 189 15.02 -10.43 -10.42
CA TYR A 189 15.82 -9.86 -9.35
C TYR A 189 17.26 -9.61 -9.79
N ALA A 190 17.70 -8.36 -9.64
CA ALA A 190 19.05 -7.88 -9.86
C ALA A 190 19.43 -6.82 -8.80
N LYS A 191 20.70 -6.41 -8.77
CA LYS A 191 21.32 -5.56 -7.72
C LYS A 191 20.49 -4.35 -7.28
N ASN A 192 19.75 -3.72 -8.18
CA ASN A 192 18.88 -2.58 -7.88
C ASN A 192 17.51 -2.68 -8.58
N PHE A 193 17.07 -3.90 -8.87
CA PHE A 193 15.84 -4.11 -9.63
C PHE A 193 15.11 -5.36 -9.16
N LYS A 194 13.89 -5.18 -8.68
CA LYS A 194 12.92 -6.24 -8.38
C LYS A 194 11.64 -5.92 -9.12
N SER A 195 11.24 -6.77 -10.07
CA SER A 195 10.00 -6.54 -10.81
C SER A 195 9.49 -7.83 -11.46
N CYS A 196 8.40 -7.73 -12.21
CA CYS A 196 7.91 -8.79 -13.07
C CYS A 196 8.06 -8.38 -14.53
N ILE A 197 8.61 -9.27 -15.35
CA ILE A 197 8.65 -9.16 -16.80
C ILE A 197 7.54 -10.04 -17.37
N GLY A 198 6.65 -9.44 -18.17
CA GLY A 198 5.45 -10.12 -18.66
C GLY A 198 4.28 -10.06 -17.68
N SER A 199 3.35 -11.01 -17.80
CA SER A 199 2.14 -11.06 -17.00
C SER A 199 2.45 -11.52 -15.58
N LYS A 200 2.13 -10.70 -14.58
CA LYS A 200 2.35 -11.04 -13.17
C LYS A 200 1.42 -12.19 -12.74
N GLY A 201 1.92 -13.13 -11.96
CA GLY A 201 1.17 -14.29 -11.49
C GLY A 201 1.84 -14.95 -10.29
N MET A 202 1.18 -15.95 -9.70
CA MET A 202 1.81 -16.80 -8.68
C MET A 202 2.74 -17.81 -9.33
N SER A 203 3.69 -18.35 -8.57
CA SER A 203 4.51 -19.48 -9.01
C SER A 203 4.10 -20.72 -8.23
N ILE A 204 3.78 -21.82 -8.92
CA ILE A 204 3.31 -23.04 -8.28
C ILE A 204 4.09 -24.23 -8.82
N PHE A 205 4.71 -24.96 -7.91
CA PHE A 205 5.44 -26.20 -8.20
C PHE A 205 4.78 -27.33 -7.44
N GLN A 206 4.18 -28.26 -8.19
CA GLN A 206 3.44 -29.37 -7.62
C GLN A 206 4.40 -30.53 -7.27
N ALA A 207 4.45 -30.90 -6.00
CA ALA A 207 5.21 -32.08 -5.53
C ALA A 207 4.33 -33.05 -4.71
N SER A 208 3.29 -32.54 -4.04
CA SER A 208 2.38 -33.33 -3.22
C SER A 208 0.95 -32.81 -3.35
N THR A 209 -0.06 -33.68 -3.30
CA THR A 209 -1.47 -33.27 -3.28
C THR A 209 -2.00 -32.99 -1.88
N ARG A 210 -1.22 -33.33 -0.84
CA ARG A 210 -1.64 -33.20 0.57
C ARG A 210 -0.97 -32.05 1.29
N ASN A 211 0.29 -31.75 0.95
CA ASN A 211 1.10 -30.74 1.63
C ASN A 211 1.37 -29.58 0.66
N ILE A 212 1.20 -28.36 1.15
CA ILE A 212 1.58 -27.15 0.43
C ILE A 212 2.23 -26.12 1.36
N THR A 213 3.26 -25.46 0.84
CA THR A 213 3.99 -24.42 1.52
C THR A 213 3.93 -23.13 0.72
N ILE A 214 3.57 -22.04 1.38
CA ILE A 214 3.34 -20.73 0.77
C ILE A 214 4.45 -19.76 1.20
N PHE A 215 4.97 -19.00 0.24
CA PHE A 215 5.96 -17.93 0.43
C PHE A 215 5.48 -16.62 -0.18
N GLN A 216 5.91 -15.48 0.37
CA GLN A 216 5.60 -14.16 -0.18
C GLN A 216 6.40 -13.87 -1.47
N GLU A 217 7.72 -14.09 -1.44
CA GLU A 217 8.63 -13.95 -2.60
C GLU A 217 9.44 -15.23 -2.82
N PHE A 218 9.94 -15.42 -4.05
CA PHE A 218 10.73 -16.61 -4.37
C PHE A 218 12.05 -16.64 -3.60
N THR A 219 12.60 -15.50 -3.21
CA THR A 219 13.81 -15.41 -2.39
C THR A 219 13.60 -15.98 -0.99
N ASP A 220 12.39 -15.85 -0.44
CA ASP A 220 12.04 -16.44 0.85
C ASP A 220 12.00 -17.96 0.75
N TYR A 221 11.46 -18.46 -0.37
CA TYR A 221 11.49 -19.88 -0.68
C TYR A 221 12.93 -20.40 -0.78
N LEU A 222 13.79 -19.77 -1.59
CA LEU A 222 15.18 -20.22 -1.78
C LEU A 222 15.92 -20.30 -0.43
N LYS A 223 15.82 -19.27 0.41
CA LYS A 223 16.51 -19.19 1.71
C LYS A 223 16.06 -20.24 2.72
N ASN A 224 14.83 -20.73 2.59
CA ASN A 224 14.26 -21.67 3.54
C ASN A 224 14.19 -23.10 3.00
N ARG A 225 14.34 -23.32 1.69
CA ARG A 225 14.19 -24.60 1.01
C ARG A 225 14.79 -25.79 1.78
N ASP A 226 16.04 -25.69 2.21
CA ASP A 226 16.78 -26.80 2.82
C ASP A 226 16.39 -27.08 4.28
N LYS A 227 15.84 -26.08 4.97
CA LYS A 227 15.34 -26.22 6.35
C LYS A 227 13.97 -26.86 6.42
N LEU A 228 13.32 -27.00 5.27
CA LEU A 228 11.95 -27.44 5.18
C LEU A 228 11.90 -28.92 4.80
N TYR A 229 10.92 -29.62 5.35
CA TYR A 229 10.40 -30.85 4.74
C TYR A 229 9.73 -30.59 3.36
N ALA A 230 9.97 -29.41 2.75
CA ALA A 230 9.37 -28.95 1.50
C ALA A 230 9.76 -29.79 0.30
N LEU A 231 10.80 -30.63 0.39
CA LEU A 231 11.09 -31.63 -0.64
C LEU A 231 9.88 -32.53 -0.96
N TYR A 232 8.94 -32.70 -0.01
CA TYR A 232 7.70 -33.46 -0.17
C TYR A 232 6.43 -32.59 -0.12
N SER A 233 6.57 -31.27 -0.27
CA SER A 233 5.45 -30.31 -0.24
C SER A 233 5.38 -29.57 -1.57
N SER A 234 4.16 -29.34 -2.06
CA SER A 234 3.99 -28.40 -3.17
C SER A 234 4.36 -27.00 -2.71
N ILE A 235 4.92 -26.19 -3.61
CA ILE A 235 5.36 -24.83 -3.28
C ILE A 235 4.45 -23.85 -4.03
N LEU A 236 3.99 -22.83 -3.31
CA LEU A 236 3.31 -21.68 -3.88
C LEU A 236 4.05 -20.41 -3.47
N VAL A 237 4.49 -19.63 -4.44
CA VAL A 237 5.06 -18.30 -4.22
C VAL A 237 4.03 -17.28 -4.69
N LEU A 238 3.67 -16.35 -3.79
CA LEU A 238 2.63 -15.35 -4.04
C LEU A 238 3.09 -14.32 -5.08
N ASN A 239 4.33 -13.83 -5.01
CA ASN A 239 4.90 -12.74 -5.83
C ASN A 239 4.23 -11.36 -5.66
N SER A 240 3.01 -11.30 -5.11
CA SER A 240 2.31 -10.06 -4.77
C SER A 240 1.25 -10.30 -3.69
N PRO A 241 1.02 -9.34 -2.77
CA PRO A 241 -0.05 -9.42 -1.78
C PRO A 241 -1.44 -9.51 -2.43
N LYS A 242 -1.61 -8.95 -3.63
CA LYS A 242 -2.88 -8.99 -4.38
C LYS A 242 -3.37 -10.40 -4.68
N PHE A 243 -2.47 -11.39 -4.70
CA PHE A 243 -2.82 -12.78 -4.99
C PHE A 243 -3.18 -13.58 -3.74
N LEU A 244 -3.10 -13.01 -2.54
CA LEU A 244 -3.36 -13.73 -1.30
C LEU A 244 -4.76 -14.37 -1.25
N SER A 245 -5.79 -13.60 -1.59
CA SER A 245 -7.18 -14.09 -1.60
C SER A 245 -7.42 -15.19 -2.63
N ALA A 246 -6.76 -15.13 -3.78
CA ALA A 246 -6.80 -16.20 -4.79
C ALA A 246 -6.01 -17.44 -4.33
N ALA A 247 -4.84 -17.24 -3.72
CA ALA A 247 -4.01 -18.30 -3.18
C ALA A 247 -4.78 -19.10 -2.10
N ILE A 248 -5.42 -18.41 -1.15
CA ILE A 248 -6.24 -19.05 -0.09
C ILE A 248 -7.27 -20.01 -0.68
N LYS A 249 -8.02 -19.57 -1.70
CA LYS A 249 -9.00 -20.43 -2.38
C LYS A 249 -8.34 -21.66 -3.00
N ARG A 250 -7.16 -21.50 -3.60
CA ARG A 250 -6.44 -22.56 -4.31
C ARG A 250 -5.80 -23.59 -3.38
N VAL A 251 -5.33 -23.15 -2.21
CA VAL A 251 -4.69 -24.01 -1.22
C VAL A 251 -5.68 -24.71 -0.28
N SER A 252 -6.94 -24.29 -0.25
CA SER A 252 -7.98 -24.87 0.61
C SER A 252 -8.18 -26.39 0.44
N LYS A 253 -7.85 -26.94 -0.72
CA LYS A 253 -7.92 -28.38 -1.02
C LYS A 253 -6.81 -29.22 -0.36
N TYR A 254 -5.76 -28.58 0.17
CA TYR A 254 -4.63 -29.27 0.78
C TYR A 254 -4.90 -29.55 2.26
N LYS A 255 -4.41 -30.70 2.73
CA LYS A 255 -4.61 -31.13 4.11
C LYS A 255 -3.68 -30.39 5.07
N ASN A 256 -2.42 -30.23 4.69
CA ASN A 256 -1.40 -29.55 5.48
C ASN A 256 -0.94 -28.30 4.72
N ILE A 257 -1.20 -27.14 5.30
CA ILE A 257 -0.84 -25.84 4.70
C ILE A 257 0.14 -25.18 5.65
N THR A 258 1.27 -24.70 5.13
CA THR A 258 2.22 -23.89 5.88
C THR A 258 2.43 -22.57 5.16
N PHE A 259 2.30 -21.46 5.86
CA PHE A 259 2.51 -20.13 5.28
C PHE A 259 3.66 -19.42 5.98
N TYR A 260 4.73 -19.18 5.23
CA TYR A 260 5.87 -18.37 5.67
C TYR A 260 5.62 -16.91 5.33
N ILE A 261 5.62 -16.06 6.36
CA ILE A 261 5.26 -14.66 6.23
C ILE A 261 6.19 -13.75 7.05
N ASP A 262 6.66 -12.70 6.41
CA ASP A 262 7.20 -11.50 7.03
C ASP A 262 6.05 -10.49 7.21
N GLU A 263 5.60 -10.32 8.46
CA GLU A 263 4.50 -9.42 8.83
C GLU A 263 4.84 -7.94 8.62
N LYS A 264 6.14 -7.59 8.51
CA LYS A 264 6.57 -6.21 8.28
C LYS A 264 6.63 -5.85 6.80
N ARG A 265 6.40 -6.82 5.91
CA ARG A 265 6.42 -6.60 4.47
C ARG A 265 5.18 -5.83 4.03
N GLU A 266 5.41 -4.79 3.22
CA GLU A 266 4.36 -3.90 2.72
C GLU A 266 3.24 -4.68 2.01
N GLY A 267 1.99 -4.41 2.40
CA GLY A 267 0.80 -5.03 1.83
C GLY A 267 0.42 -6.39 2.43
N TYR A 268 1.11 -6.84 3.47
CA TYR A 268 0.82 -8.09 4.18
C TYR A 268 0.32 -7.88 5.63
N GLU A 269 -0.03 -6.66 6.00
CA GLU A 269 -0.43 -6.28 7.36
C GLU A 269 -1.61 -7.13 7.87
N ASP A 270 -2.61 -7.37 7.02
CA ASP A 270 -3.80 -8.16 7.36
C ASP A 270 -3.72 -9.63 6.93
N ALA A 271 -2.61 -10.04 6.29
CA ALA A 271 -2.53 -11.34 5.63
C ALA A 271 -2.65 -12.51 6.61
N LYS A 272 -2.07 -12.37 7.80
CA LYS A 272 -2.16 -13.36 8.88
C LYS A 272 -3.60 -13.58 9.33
N LEU A 273 -4.32 -12.50 9.61
CA LEU A 273 -5.73 -12.55 10.03
C LEU A 273 -6.61 -13.16 8.94
N GLN A 274 -6.38 -12.78 7.68
CA GLN A 274 -7.13 -13.31 6.54
C GLN A 274 -6.90 -14.83 6.36
N VAL A 275 -5.67 -15.30 6.51
CA VAL A 275 -5.34 -16.72 6.40
C VAL A 275 -5.92 -17.50 7.57
N GLN A 276 -5.77 -17.03 8.80
CA GLN A 276 -6.27 -17.73 10.00
C GLN A 276 -7.80 -17.84 10.01
N SER A 277 -8.50 -16.81 9.55
CA SER A 277 -9.98 -16.83 9.47
C SER A 277 -10.53 -17.77 8.40
N THR A 278 -9.75 -18.06 7.34
CA THR A 278 -10.22 -18.86 6.20
C THR A 278 -9.65 -20.29 6.18
N LEU A 279 -8.42 -20.49 6.64
CA LEU A 279 -7.68 -21.75 6.58
C LEU A 279 -7.30 -22.20 7.99
N GLN A 280 -8.22 -22.89 8.67
CA GLN A 280 -8.01 -23.36 10.04
C GLN A 280 -6.86 -24.37 10.18
N ASN A 281 -6.54 -25.09 9.11
CA ASN A 281 -5.43 -26.04 9.03
C ASN A 281 -4.10 -25.41 8.58
N CYS A 282 -4.03 -24.09 8.44
CA CYS A 282 -2.81 -23.39 8.04
C CYS A 282 -1.93 -23.07 9.24
N ILE A 283 -0.70 -23.59 9.22
CA ILE A 283 0.35 -23.24 10.18
C ILE A 283 1.08 -22.02 9.63
N ILE A 284 1.05 -20.92 10.38
CA ILE A 284 1.78 -19.70 10.02
C ILE A 284 3.14 -19.73 10.69
N GLN A 285 4.20 -19.51 9.90
CA GLN A 285 5.57 -19.43 10.38
C GLN A 285 6.19 -18.08 10.01
N PRO A 286 6.93 -17.44 10.92
CA PRO A 286 7.66 -16.22 10.60
C PRO A 286 8.85 -16.51 9.66
N LEU A 287 9.18 -15.53 8.82
CA LEU A 287 10.39 -15.49 7.99
C LEU A 287 11.55 -14.78 8.70
#